data_AF-A0A966LC42-F1
#
_entry.id   AF-A0A966LC42-F1
#
_cell.length_a   1.000
_cell.length_b   1.000
_cell.length_c   1.000
_cell.angle_alpha   90.00
_cell.angle_beta   90.00
_cell.angle_gamma   90.00
#
_symmetry.space_group_name_H-M   'P 1'
#
loop_
_entity.id
_entity.type
_entity.pdbx_description
1 polymer ?
#
loop_
_entity_poly.entity_id
_entity_poly.type
_entity_poly.pdbx_seq_one_letter_code
_entity_poly.pdbx_strand_id
1 'polypeptide(L)'
;MTIVLQWLFGRLPIGWLQLTHKRGRFIAALSGVAFANVLVFVQLGIMNSMATATLKPYEFFNADIMISAPDANALAEGGNVARQWMLQALADPDVISGTGLFIAKAPLKRGDTDISLTTFGVDPGQPGFLAPLIAGDIAFLEVQHVAILDRLTRGIPRDEAAAIRPQSPFSFETQGRTLTAITTFAGGGG
;
A
#
# COMPACT_ATOMS: atom_id res chain seq x y z
N MET A 1 -49.85 4.49 23.20
CA MET A 1 -48.74 4.82 22.26
C MET A 1 -49.19 4.80 20.79
N THR A 2 -50.49 4.95 20.49
CA THR A 2 -51.07 4.79 19.14
C THR A 2 -51.38 6.13 18.45
N ILE A 3 -51.59 7.19 19.25
CA ILE A 3 -51.96 8.53 18.77
C ILE A 3 -50.82 9.19 17.99
N VAL A 4 -49.58 9.09 18.49
CA VAL A 4 -48.38 9.68 17.83
C VAL A 4 -48.11 9.04 16.47
N LEU A 5 -48.34 7.73 16.33
CA LEU A 5 -48.14 6.98 15.09
C LEU A 5 -49.24 7.22 14.06
N GLN A 6 -50.50 7.44 14.49
CA GLN A 6 -51.58 7.87 13.61
C GLN A 6 -51.36 9.29 13.08
N TRP A 7 -50.85 10.19 13.92
CA TRP A 7 -50.57 11.58 13.53
C TRP A 7 -49.45 11.67 12.47
N LEU A 8 -48.44 10.80 12.57
CA LEU A 8 -47.29 10.81 11.66
C LEU A 8 -47.58 10.17 10.28
N PHE A 9 -48.48 9.17 10.20
CA PHE A 9 -48.70 8.39 8.97
C PHE A 9 -50.09 8.56 8.33
N GLY A 10 -51.01 9.31 8.94
CA GLY A 10 -52.36 9.59 8.40
C GLY A 10 -53.28 8.37 8.28
N ARG A 11 -52.81 7.16 8.62
CA ARG A 11 -53.53 5.89 8.60
C ARG A 11 -53.07 5.02 9.77
N LEU A 12 -53.90 4.08 10.24
CA LEU A 12 -53.44 3.08 11.22
C LEU A 12 -52.27 2.30 10.59
N PRO A 13 -51.06 2.29 11.19
CA PRO A 13 -49.93 1.57 10.62
C PRO A 13 -50.05 0.08 10.95
N ILE A 14 -50.97 -0.61 10.26
CA ILE A 14 -51.28 -2.04 10.46
C ILE A 14 -50.02 -2.88 10.24
N GLY A 15 -49.17 -2.54 9.25
CA GLY A 15 -47.90 -3.25 9.00
C GLY A 15 -46.92 -3.17 10.18
N TRP A 16 -46.79 -2.01 10.82
CA TRP A 16 -45.92 -1.84 12.00
C TRP A 16 -46.47 -2.61 13.21
N LEU A 17 -47.79 -2.56 13.43
CA LEU A 17 -48.43 -3.36 14.49
C LEU A 17 -48.28 -4.86 14.24
N GLN A 18 -48.35 -5.34 12.99
CA GLN A 18 -48.14 -6.76 12.69
C GLN A 18 -46.70 -7.22 12.88
N LEU A 19 -45.72 -6.38 12.56
CA LEU A 19 -44.30 -6.66 12.79
C LEU A 19 -43.98 -6.72 14.30
N THR A 20 -44.49 -5.77 15.08
CA THR A 20 -44.21 -5.68 16.52
C THR A 20 -45.02 -6.64 17.41
N HIS A 21 -46.06 -7.29 16.86
CA HIS A 21 -46.89 -8.25 17.60
C HIS A 21 -46.09 -9.49 18.06
N LYS A 22 -45.15 -9.98 17.23
CA LYS A 22 -44.25 -11.10 17.59
C LYS A 22 -42.81 -10.60 17.76
N ARG A 23 -42.53 -9.94 18.89
CA ARG A 23 -41.23 -9.29 19.18
C ARG A 23 -40.02 -10.20 18.97
N GLY A 24 -40.08 -11.47 19.40
CA GLY A 24 -38.97 -12.43 19.20
C GLY A 24 -38.66 -12.73 17.74
N ARG A 25 -39.69 -12.97 16.92
CA ARG A 25 -39.53 -13.21 15.47
C ARG A 25 -39.04 -11.96 14.74
N PHE A 26 -39.51 -10.79 15.16
CA PHE A 26 -39.08 -9.51 14.59
C PHE A 26 -37.60 -9.23 14.89
N ILE A 27 -37.16 -9.41 16.13
CA ILE A 27 -35.74 -9.24 16.51
C ILE A 27 -34.86 -10.24 15.74
N ALA A 28 -35.26 -11.52 15.66
CA ALA A 28 -34.51 -12.52 14.92
C ALA A 28 -34.36 -12.15 13.43
N ALA A 29 -35.43 -11.69 12.78
CA ALA A 29 -35.40 -11.26 11.39
C ALA A 29 -34.52 -10.01 11.19
N LEU A 30 -34.64 -9.01 12.08
CA LEU A 30 -33.84 -7.80 12.03
C LEU A 30 -32.34 -8.10 12.24
N SER A 31 -32.00 -8.95 13.21
CA SER A 31 -30.64 -9.39 13.45
C SER A 31 -30.06 -10.13 12.25
N GLY A 32 -30.85 -10.97 11.56
CA GLY A 32 -30.41 -11.66 10.35
C GLY A 32 -30.05 -10.70 9.21
N VAL A 33 -30.91 -9.71 8.94
CA VAL A 33 -30.66 -8.70 7.90
C VAL A 33 -29.47 -7.80 8.29
N ALA A 34 -29.39 -7.38 9.55
CA ALA A 34 -28.28 -6.57 10.04
C ALA A 34 -26.95 -7.33 9.93
N PHE A 35 -26.92 -8.60 10.32
CA PHE A 35 -25.74 -9.45 10.21
C PHE A 35 -25.27 -9.62 8.77
N ALA A 36 -26.21 -9.88 7.84
CA ALA A 36 -25.88 -9.98 6.42
C ALA A 36 -25.25 -8.69 5.87
N ASN A 37 -25.79 -7.53 6.23
CA ASN A 37 -25.24 -6.23 5.81
C ASN A 37 -23.83 -5.99 6.39
N VAL A 38 -23.61 -6.32 7.66
CA VAL A 38 -22.28 -6.23 8.29
C VAL A 38 -21.28 -7.13 7.56
N LEU A 39 -21.67 -8.36 7.22
CA LEU A 39 -20.81 -9.28 6.49
C LEU A 39 -20.40 -8.72 5.12
N VAL A 40 -21.36 -8.16 4.38
CA VAL A 40 -21.09 -7.49 3.09
C VAL A 40 -20.14 -6.31 3.27
N PHE A 41 -20.34 -5.47 4.29
CA PHE A 41 -19.43 -4.34 4.56
C PHE A 41 -18.02 -4.79 4.95
N VAL A 42 -17.87 -5.85 5.73
CA VAL A 42 -16.56 -6.42 6.07
C VAL A 42 -15.85 -6.91 4.81
N GLN A 43 -16.55 -7.62 3.93
CA GLN A 43 -15.98 -8.11 2.66
C GLN A 43 -15.54 -6.95 1.76
N LEU A 44 -16.38 -5.92 1.58
CA LEU A 44 -16.03 -4.73 0.80
C LEU A 44 -14.86 -3.95 1.43
N GLY A 45 -14.84 -3.85 2.75
CA GLY A 45 -13.76 -3.19 3.50
C GLY A 45 -12.40 -3.89 3.33
N ILE A 46 -12.39 -5.23 3.40
CA ILE A 46 -11.19 -6.03 3.13
C ILE A 46 -10.75 -5.87 1.67
N MET A 47 -11.68 -5.99 0.72
CA MET A 47 -11.38 -5.83 -0.72
C MET A 47 -10.74 -4.47 -1.02
N ASN A 48 -11.30 -3.39 -0.49
CA ASN A 48 -10.76 -2.04 -0.68
C ASN A 48 -9.38 -1.88 -0.03
N SER A 49 -9.19 -2.45 1.16
CA SER A 49 -7.91 -2.38 1.88
C SER A 49 -6.80 -3.14 1.15
N MET A 50 -7.11 -4.32 0.62
CA MET A 50 -6.18 -5.09 -0.21
C MET A 50 -5.83 -4.34 -1.50
N ALA A 51 -6.84 -3.81 -2.21
CA ALA A 51 -6.60 -3.03 -3.43
C ALA A 51 -5.70 -1.82 -3.17
N THR A 52 -5.96 -1.07 -2.10
CA THR A 52 -5.14 0.09 -1.70
C THR A 52 -3.71 -0.34 -1.36
N ALA A 53 -3.53 -1.44 -0.63
CA ALA A 53 -2.21 -1.96 -0.27
C ALA A 53 -1.41 -2.44 -1.51
N THR A 54 -2.08 -3.05 -2.49
CA THR A 54 -1.44 -3.49 -3.74
C THR A 54 -1.02 -2.32 -4.63
N LEU A 55 -1.80 -1.24 -4.65
CA LEU A 55 -1.49 -0.05 -5.45
C LEU A 55 -0.44 0.86 -4.80
N LYS A 56 -0.30 0.84 -3.47
CA LYS A 56 0.56 1.78 -2.74
C LYS A 56 2.02 1.82 -3.22
N PRO A 57 2.70 0.69 -3.50
CA PRO A 57 4.08 0.71 -4.00
C PRO A 57 4.24 1.37 -5.37
N TYR A 58 3.19 1.36 -6.21
CA TYR A 58 3.22 2.03 -7.52
C TYR A 58 3.28 3.54 -7.37
N GLU A 59 2.71 4.10 -6.29
CA GLU A 59 2.74 5.54 -6.00
C GLU A 59 4.14 6.07 -5.67
N PHE A 60 5.15 5.20 -5.50
CA PHE A 60 6.54 5.62 -5.31
C PHE A 60 7.21 6.03 -6.62
N PHE A 61 6.61 5.65 -7.75
CA PHE A 61 7.13 5.87 -9.09
C PHE A 61 6.20 6.81 -9.86
N ASN A 62 6.81 7.62 -10.72
CA ASN A 62 6.13 8.49 -11.66
C ASN A 62 6.42 7.98 -13.07
N ALA A 63 5.59 7.05 -13.54
CA ALA A 63 5.76 6.42 -14.85
C ALA A 63 4.41 6.25 -15.54
N ASP A 64 4.33 6.59 -16.82
CA ASP A 64 3.13 6.40 -17.64
C ASP A 64 2.97 4.94 -18.09
N ILE A 65 4.11 4.25 -18.28
CA ILE A 65 4.16 2.87 -18.76
C ILE A 65 5.13 2.08 -17.88
N MET A 66 4.67 0.94 -17.35
CA MET A 66 5.50 -0.04 -16.68
C MET A 66 5.44 -1.36 -17.44
N ILE A 67 6.60 -1.96 -17.72
CA ILE A 67 6.71 -3.24 -18.41
C ILE A 67 6.97 -4.32 -17.36
N SER A 68 6.06 -5.28 -17.23
CA SER A 68 6.17 -6.40 -16.29
C SER A 68 6.35 -7.73 -17.03
N ALA A 69 6.74 -8.76 -16.28
CA ALA A 69 6.77 -10.12 -16.79
C ALA A 69 5.35 -10.67 -16.99
N PRO A 70 5.13 -11.61 -17.92
CA PRO A 70 3.80 -12.16 -18.21
C PRO A 70 3.19 -12.94 -17.05
N ASP A 71 4.00 -13.36 -16.07
CA ASP A 71 3.60 -14.08 -14.86
C ASP A 71 3.48 -13.18 -13.61
N ALA A 72 3.64 -11.86 -13.76
CA ALA A 72 3.55 -10.91 -12.65
C ALA A 72 2.09 -10.61 -12.27
N ASN A 73 1.70 -10.93 -11.03
CA ASN A 73 0.39 -10.57 -10.47
C ASN A 73 0.43 -9.28 -9.62
N ALA A 74 1.62 -8.84 -9.20
CA ALA A 74 1.86 -7.65 -8.40
C ALA A 74 3.25 -7.07 -8.71
N LEU A 75 3.51 -5.85 -8.25
CA LEU A 75 4.75 -5.11 -8.57
C LEU A 75 6.02 -5.91 -8.22
N ALA A 76 6.03 -6.60 -7.08
CA ALA A 76 7.18 -7.34 -6.58
C ALA A 76 7.13 -8.85 -6.88
N GLU A 77 6.28 -9.27 -7.82
CA GLU A 77 6.10 -10.67 -8.23
C GLU A 77 6.40 -10.86 -9.72
N GLY A 78 6.60 -12.12 -10.12
CA GLY A 78 6.92 -12.51 -11.49
C GLY A 78 8.41 -12.65 -11.77
N GLY A 79 8.74 -12.99 -13.01
CA GLY A 79 10.10 -13.15 -13.50
C GLY A 79 10.83 -11.85 -13.80
N ASN A 80 12.12 -11.95 -14.10
CA ASN A 80 12.92 -10.81 -14.58
C ASN A 80 12.49 -10.38 -15.99
N VAL A 81 12.42 -9.07 -16.21
CA VAL A 81 12.15 -8.49 -17.53
C VAL A 81 13.47 -8.18 -18.24
N ALA A 82 13.62 -8.66 -19.47
CA ALA A 82 14.80 -8.35 -20.28
C ALA A 82 14.82 -6.87 -20.68
N ARG A 83 15.97 -6.20 -20.52
CA ARG A 83 16.15 -4.77 -20.84
C ARG A 83 15.80 -4.40 -22.28
N GLN A 84 15.84 -5.37 -23.19
CA GLN A 84 15.46 -5.19 -24.59
C GLN A 84 14.04 -4.63 -24.77
N TRP A 85 13.09 -4.99 -23.89
CA TRP A 85 11.71 -4.53 -24.01
C TRP A 85 11.59 -3.02 -23.77
N MET A 86 12.36 -2.49 -22.82
CA MET A 86 12.46 -1.04 -22.59
C MET A 86 13.11 -0.35 -23.79
N LEU A 87 14.20 -0.91 -24.33
CA LEU A 87 14.88 -0.35 -25.51
C LEU A 87 13.99 -0.38 -26.76
N GLN A 88 13.15 -1.40 -26.90
CA GLN A 88 12.17 -1.49 -27.98
C GLN A 88 11.06 -0.45 -27.81
N ALA A 89 10.57 -0.22 -26.59
CA ALA A 89 9.60 0.85 -26.33
C ALA A 89 10.19 2.23 -26.66
N LEU A 90 11.47 2.47 -26.32
CA LEU A 90 12.19 3.71 -26.66
C LEU A 90 12.41 3.93 -28.17
N ALA A 91 12.12 2.93 -29.02
CA ALA A 91 12.17 3.12 -30.46
C ALA A 91 10.93 3.87 -31.01
N ASP A 92 9.86 3.94 -30.22
CA ASP A 92 8.68 4.75 -30.54
C ASP A 92 8.99 6.24 -30.28
N PRO A 93 8.73 7.14 -31.24
CA PRO A 93 9.05 8.57 -31.10
C PRO A 93 8.29 9.27 -29.96
N ASP A 94 7.15 8.74 -29.52
CA ASP A 94 6.37 9.34 -28.43
C ASP A 94 6.93 8.96 -27.03
N VAL A 95 7.86 8.01 -26.94
CA VAL A 95 8.49 7.60 -25.68
C VAL A 95 9.72 8.45 -25.41
N ILE A 96 9.60 9.37 -24.46
CA ILE A 96 10.63 10.38 -24.15
C ILE A 96 11.83 9.79 -23.39
N SER A 97 11.59 8.87 -22.45
CA SER A 97 12.63 8.29 -21.60
C SER A 97 12.18 6.97 -20.98
N GLY A 98 13.14 6.21 -20.43
CA GLY A 98 12.88 4.95 -19.75
C GLY A 98 14.03 4.58 -18.82
N THR A 99 13.70 3.95 -17.69
CA THR A 99 14.69 3.44 -16.73
C THR A 99 14.33 2.05 -16.23
N GLY A 100 15.35 1.33 -15.76
CA GLY A 100 15.16 0.02 -15.15
C GLY A 100 14.74 0.17 -13.69
N LEU A 101 13.75 -0.62 -13.27
CA LEU A 101 13.35 -0.78 -11.88
C LEU A 101 13.75 -2.17 -11.41
N PHE A 102 14.55 -2.25 -10.35
CA PHE A 102 14.96 -3.50 -9.73
C PHE A 102 14.21 -3.69 -8.43
N ILE A 103 13.69 -4.88 -8.19
CA ILE A 103 12.90 -5.17 -6.99
C ILE A 103 13.46 -6.42 -6.34
N ALA A 104 13.71 -6.33 -5.04
CA ALA A 104 14.23 -7.45 -4.26
C ALA A 104 13.62 -7.45 -2.85
N LYS A 105 13.65 -8.61 -2.20
CA LYS A 105 13.40 -8.71 -0.76
C LYS A 105 14.73 -8.76 -0.02
N ALA A 106 14.99 -7.75 0.80
CA ALA A 106 16.19 -7.63 1.60
C ALA A 106 15.86 -7.98 3.07
N PRO A 107 16.43 -9.06 3.64
CA PRO A 107 16.26 -9.34 5.07
C PRO A 107 17.05 -8.31 5.89
N LEU A 108 16.37 -7.62 6.80
CA LEU A 108 16.94 -6.76 7.81
C LEU A 108 17.02 -7.57 9.11
N LYS A 109 18.25 -7.89 9.54
CA LYS A 109 18.49 -8.51 10.84
C LYS A 109 18.48 -7.46 11.93
N ARG A 110 17.59 -7.60 12.91
CA ARG A 110 17.51 -6.67 14.05
C ARG A 110 17.38 -7.47 15.35
N GLY A 111 18.50 -7.68 16.03
CA GLY A 111 18.53 -8.46 17.26
C GLY A 111 17.97 -9.87 17.02
N ASP A 112 16.83 -10.17 17.64
CA ASP A 112 16.14 -11.45 17.55
C ASP A 112 14.99 -11.47 16.51
N THR A 113 14.79 -10.37 15.78
CA THR A 113 13.73 -10.23 14.76
C THR A 113 14.33 -10.06 13.37
N ASP A 114 13.91 -10.92 12.45
CA ASP A 114 14.18 -10.79 11.01
C ASP A 114 12.99 -10.09 10.34
N ILE A 115 13.24 -8.91 9.77
CA ILE A 115 12.25 -8.13 9.00
C ILE A 115 12.58 -8.32 7.52
N SER A 116 11.58 -8.53 6.66
CA SER A 116 11.80 -8.56 5.21
C SER A 116 11.38 -7.22 4.60
N LEU A 117 12.34 -6.48 4.04
CA LEU A 117 12.11 -5.22 3.36
C LEU A 117 11.93 -5.46 1.87
N THR A 118 10.89 -4.90 1.27
CA THR A 118 10.84 -4.75 -0.19
C THR A 118 11.75 -3.58 -0.57
N THR A 119 12.79 -3.86 -1.33
CA THR A 119 13.80 -2.90 -1.75
C THR A 119 13.66 -2.62 -3.24
N PHE A 120 13.68 -1.34 -3.57
CA PHE A 120 13.63 -0.85 -4.95
C PHE A 120 14.98 -0.26 -5.33
N GLY A 121 15.63 -0.84 -6.34
CA GLY A 121 16.80 -0.28 -7.00
C GLY A 121 16.37 0.58 -8.16
N VAL A 122 16.76 1.86 -8.13
CA VAL A 122 16.39 2.89 -9.10
C VAL A 122 17.64 3.63 -9.56
N ASP A 123 17.56 4.31 -10.70
CA ASP A 123 18.63 5.16 -11.20
C ASP A 123 18.56 6.56 -10.55
N PRO A 124 19.56 6.96 -9.73
CA PRO A 124 19.54 8.27 -9.09
C PRO A 124 19.69 9.44 -10.07
N GLY A 125 20.20 9.19 -11.28
CA GLY A 125 20.26 10.19 -12.35
C GLY A 125 18.90 10.50 -13.00
N GLN A 126 17.83 9.80 -12.60
CA GLN A 126 16.51 9.89 -13.21
C GLN A 126 15.40 10.21 -12.16
N PRO A 127 15.51 11.34 -11.42
CA PRO A 127 14.53 11.72 -10.39
C PRO A 127 13.09 11.85 -10.91
N GLY A 128 12.91 12.15 -12.20
CA GLY A 128 11.60 12.33 -12.83
C GLY A 128 10.71 11.08 -12.80
N PHE A 129 11.31 9.89 -12.63
CA PHE A 129 10.59 8.61 -12.49
C PHE A 129 10.18 8.29 -11.05
N LEU A 130 10.46 9.17 -10.08
CA LEU A 130 10.12 8.98 -8.68
C LEU A 130 9.08 9.97 -8.24
N ALA A 131 8.28 9.56 -7.26
CA ALA A 131 7.33 10.45 -6.63
C ALA A 131 8.05 11.65 -5.99
N PRO A 132 7.44 12.86 -5.96
CA PRO A 132 8.05 14.06 -5.38
C PRO A 132 8.55 13.88 -3.94
N LEU A 133 7.89 12.99 -3.18
CA LEU A 133 8.25 12.61 -1.82
C LEU A 133 9.66 11.98 -1.70
N ILE A 134 10.12 11.29 -2.74
CA ILE A 134 11.39 10.55 -2.76
C ILE A 134 12.42 11.29 -3.63
N ALA A 135 11.96 11.90 -4.73
CA ALA A 135 12.80 12.55 -5.72
C ALA A 135 13.74 13.62 -5.12
N GLY A 136 13.32 14.34 -4.06
CA GLY A 136 14.14 15.36 -3.40
C GLY A 136 15.37 14.80 -2.68
N ASP A 137 15.31 13.55 -2.25
CA ASP A 137 16.37 12.88 -1.49
C ASP A 137 17.18 11.91 -2.37
N ILE A 138 16.88 11.79 -3.67
CA ILE A 138 17.44 10.71 -4.48
C ILE A 138 18.96 10.79 -4.69
N ALA A 139 19.53 12.00 -4.65
CA ALA A 139 20.97 12.22 -4.81
C ALA A 139 21.80 11.47 -3.76
N PHE A 140 21.21 11.19 -2.59
CA PHE A 140 21.81 10.36 -1.57
C PHE A 140 22.13 8.93 -2.04
N LEU A 141 21.37 8.39 -2.99
CA LEU A 141 21.58 7.04 -3.53
C LEU A 141 22.72 6.94 -4.55
N GLU A 142 23.36 8.06 -4.94
CA GLU A 142 24.59 8.02 -5.74
C GLU A 142 25.75 7.39 -4.96
N VAL A 143 25.71 7.47 -3.62
CA VAL A 143 26.69 6.85 -2.74
C VAL A 143 26.35 5.36 -2.58
N GLN A 144 27.34 4.50 -2.82
CA GLN A 144 27.15 3.07 -2.62
C GLN A 144 26.79 2.72 -1.18
N HIS A 145 25.97 1.68 -1.01
CA HIS A 145 25.50 1.18 0.29
C HIS A 145 24.65 2.18 1.08
N VAL A 146 24.12 3.21 0.43
CA VAL A 146 23.14 4.12 1.02
C VAL A 146 21.73 3.68 0.63
N ALA A 147 20.79 3.85 1.56
CA ALA A 147 19.38 3.59 1.34
C ALA A 147 18.52 4.75 1.84
N ILE A 148 17.31 4.83 1.29
CA ILE A 148 16.21 5.64 1.82
C ILE A 148 15.20 4.66 2.41
N LEU A 149 14.83 4.84 3.68
CA LEU A 149 13.95 3.92 4.39
C LEU A 149 12.52 4.47 4.51
N ASP A 150 11.51 3.61 4.34
CA ASP A 150 10.13 3.99 4.62
C ASP A 150 9.91 4.04 6.14
N ARG A 151 9.47 5.18 6.67
CA ARG A 151 9.20 5.34 8.10
C ARG A 151 7.98 4.56 8.60
N LEU A 152 7.16 4.08 7.67
CA LEU A 152 6.00 3.23 7.98
C LEU A 152 6.33 1.74 7.94
N THR A 153 7.59 1.38 7.68
CA THR A 153 8.08 -0.01 7.67
C THR A 153 7.65 -0.74 8.94
N ARG A 154 6.96 -1.86 8.77
CA ARG A 154 6.57 -2.72 9.88
C ARG A 154 7.78 -3.31 10.60
N GLY A 155 7.74 -3.31 11.93
CA GLY A 155 8.80 -3.86 12.78
C GLY A 155 9.90 -2.85 13.13
N ILE A 156 9.85 -1.64 12.59
CA ILE A 156 10.71 -0.52 13.00
C ILE A 156 9.86 0.47 13.81
N PRO A 157 10.26 0.84 15.04
CA PRO A 157 9.61 1.89 15.81
C PRO A 157 9.54 3.20 15.01
N ARG A 158 8.38 3.85 15.01
CA ARG A 158 8.12 5.02 14.16
C ARG A 158 9.00 6.21 14.54
N ASP A 159 9.28 6.37 15.82
CA ASP A 159 10.19 7.33 16.41
C ASP A 159 11.62 7.12 15.95
N GLU A 160 12.10 5.87 15.92
CA GLU A 160 13.42 5.51 15.40
C GLU A 160 13.53 5.83 13.91
N ALA A 161 12.55 5.39 13.10
CA ALA A 161 12.56 5.66 11.66
C ALA A 161 12.39 7.17 11.36
N ALA A 162 11.62 7.89 12.17
CA ALA A 162 11.49 9.33 12.05
C ALA A 162 12.76 10.08 12.46
N ALA A 163 13.64 9.50 13.26
CA ALA A 163 14.91 10.12 13.67
C ALA A 163 16.04 9.97 12.64
N ILE A 164 15.89 9.08 11.65
CA ILE A 164 16.92 8.84 10.63
C ILE A 164 17.09 10.06 9.73
N ARG A 165 18.26 10.70 9.80
CA ARG A 165 18.63 11.88 9.02
C ARG A 165 20.12 11.80 8.67
N PRO A 166 20.65 12.65 7.78
CA PRO A 166 22.08 12.64 7.46
C PRO A 166 22.99 12.78 8.70
N GLN A 167 22.51 13.46 9.75
CA GLN A 167 23.24 13.65 11.02
C GLN A 167 23.10 12.46 11.99
N SER A 168 22.09 11.62 11.80
CA SER A 168 21.75 10.47 12.63
C SER A 168 21.38 9.27 11.72
N PRO A 169 22.35 8.75 10.94
CA PRO A 169 22.10 7.67 10.01
C PRO A 169 21.85 6.35 10.75
N PHE A 170 21.10 5.46 10.11
CA PHE A 170 20.82 4.12 10.64
C PHE A 170 21.49 3.07 9.76
N SER A 171 22.53 2.44 10.30
CA SER A 171 23.24 1.35 9.63
C SER A 171 22.67 -0.01 10.03
N PHE A 172 22.51 -0.88 9.04
CA PHE A 172 22.01 -2.23 9.24
C PHE A 172 22.62 -3.22 8.25
N GLU A 173 22.64 -4.49 8.62
CA GLU A 173 23.14 -5.56 7.75
C GLU A 173 22.01 -6.23 6.99
N THR A 174 22.22 -6.43 5.69
CA THR A 174 21.35 -7.23 4.83
C THR A 174 22.17 -8.02 3.82
N GLN A 175 21.88 -9.31 3.67
CA GLN A 175 22.55 -10.21 2.72
C GLN A 175 24.11 -10.15 2.79
N GLY A 176 24.68 -10.01 3.99
CA GLY A 176 26.13 -9.92 4.20
C GLY A 176 26.75 -8.59 3.76
N ARG A 177 25.94 -7.54 3.58
CA ARG A 177 26.37 -6.17 3.28
C ARG A 177 25.79 -5.20 4.31
N THR A 178 26.58 -4.21 4.70
CA THR A 178 26.12 -3.11 5.54
C THR A 178 25.53 -2.04 4.64
N LEU A 179 24.27 -1.67 4.88
CA LEU A 179 23.62 -0.52 4.28
C LEU A 179 23.42 0.57 5.33
N THR A 180 23.40 1.82 4.89
CA THR A 180 23.17 2.99 5.75
C THR A 180 21.96 3.75 5.24
N ALA A 181 20.88 3.75 6.00
CA ALA A 181 19.74 4.61 5.76
C ALA A 181 20.07 6.03 6.23
N ILE A 182 20.01 7.02 5.32
CA ILE A 182 20.36 8.42 5.64
C ILE A 182 19.19 9.39 5.62
N THR A 183 18.05 8.97 5.07
CA THR A 183 16.80 9.73 5.12
C THR A 183 15.61 8.78 5.10
N THR A 184 14.42 9.31 5.41
CA THR A 184 13.17 8.55 5.38
C THR A 184 12.03 9.30 4.75
N PHE A 185 11.19 8.53 4.06
CA PHE A 185 9.94 9.00 3.48
C PHE A 185 8.75 8.26 4.12
N ALA A 186 7.54 8.75 3.90
CA ALA A 186 6.30 8.14 4.40
C ALA A 186 5.53 7.49 3.24
N GLY A 187 5.91 6.25 2.91
CA GLY A 187 5.34 5.52 1.78
C GLY A 187 4.14 4.67 2.18
N GLY A 188 4.30 3.82 3.19
CA GLY A 188 3.27 2.88 3.66
C GLY A 188 3.11 1.66 2.76
N GLY A 189 4.17 1.24 2.06
CA GLY A 189 4.15 0.14 1.09
C GLY A 189 4.51 -1.25 1.65
N GLY A 190 4.88 -1.35 2.94
CA GLY A 190 5.34 -2.58 3.60
C GLY A 190 5.07 -2.64 5.10
#